data_AF-A0A937AQ86-F1
#
_entry.id   AF-A0A937AQ86-F1
#
_cell.length_a   1.000
_cell.length_b   1.000
_cell.length_c   1.000
_cell.angle_alpha   90.00
_cell.angle_beta   90.00
_cell.angle_gamma   90.00
#
_symmetry.space_group_name_H-M   'P 1'
#
loop_
_entity.id
_entity.type
_entity.pdbx_description
1 polymer ?
#
loop_
_entity_poly.entity_id
_entity_poly.type
_entity_poly.pdbx_seq_one_letter_code
_entity_poly.pdbx_strand_id
1 'polypeptide(L)'
;MARSGEHYMPRPDGDFSAWAERFAAAITVFWDDNHLSKDDLDALNKALATWNDAYPAHTALRAAAAGARRAKDAARAELQQAIRPLANFVQSYPRTTNADRAELGIAIRPAKGTRSSAPGSRPLTLVRSEGRLTHTLRLVDEATPTRRARPRGVDRAEVFVALTPPGSPAPAPPPIGEPGGGDYRYIGSVTRGETTLNFEPAKGGLQAHYLSRWVSTGGTPGPWSATASATVAA
;
A
#
# COMPACT_ATOMS: atom_id res chain seq x y z
N MET A 1 -25.69 50.42 24.14
CA MET A 1 -25.61 49.70 22.85
C MET A 1 -24.75 48.46 23.05
N ALA A 2 -25.20 47.28 22.60
CA ALA A 2 -24.40 46.05 22.56
C ALA A 2 -23.12 46.30 21.72
N ARG A 3 -21.94 45.73 22.04
CA ARG A 3 -21.66 44.29 22.06
C ARG A 3 -20.69 43.83 23.16
N SER A 4 -21.02 42.65 23.65
CA SER A 4 -20.16 41.65 24.29
C SER A 4 -18.93 41.30 23.45
N GLY A 5 -17.73 41.31 24.07
CA GLY A 5 -16.62 40.41 23.71
C GLY A 5 -15.88 40.63 22.39
N GLU A 6 -16.09 41.73 21.66
CA GLU A 6 -15.23 42.06 20.51
C GLU A 6 -13.93 42.70 21.01
N HIS A 7 -12.78 42.09 20.71
CA HIS A 7 -11.48 42.72 20.92
C HIS A 7 -11.47 44.06 20.16
N TYR A 8 -11.37 45.19 20.88
CA TYR A 8 -11.42 46.54 20.30
C TYR A 8 -10.29 46.82 19.30
N MET A 9 -9.24 46.01 19.35
CA MET A 9 -8.08 46.08 18.46
C MET A 9 -8.19 44.97 17.40
N PRO A 10 -8.21 45.31 16.10
CA PRO A 10 -8.24 44.32 15.03
C PRO A 10 -7.03 43.38 15.09
N ARG A 11 -7.26 42.10 14.81
CA ARG A 11 -6.22 41.06 14.81
C ARG A 11 -5.41 40.98 13.52
N PRO A 12 -6.00 41.12 12.32
CA PRO A 12 -5.22 41.12 11.08
C PRO A 12 -4.34 42.38 11.01
N ASP A 13 -3.05 42.22 10.74
CA ASP A 13 -2.09 43.34 10.71
C ASP A 13 -2.50 44.48 9.78
N GLY A 14 -3.11 44.16 8.63
CA GLY A 14 -3.62 45.18 7.70
C GLY A 14 -4.77 46.01 8.30
N ASP A 15 -5.71 45.35 8.95
CA ASP A 15 -6.84 46.00 9.62
C ASP A 15 -6.37 46.75 10.88
N PHE A 16 -5.38 46.20 11.59
CA PHE A 16 -4.74 46.84 12.73
C PHE A 16 -4.00 48.11 12.32
N SER A 17 -3.24 48.08 11.22
CA SER A 17 -2.53 49.26 10.70
C SER A 17 -3.52 50.40 10.39
N ALA A 18 -4.60 50.09 9.67
CA ALA A 18 -5.62 51.08 9.33
C ALA A 18 -6.38 51.60 10.56
N TRP A 19 -6.62 50.74 11.56
CA TRP A 19 -7.25 51.14 12.82
C TRP A 19 -6.31 52.00 13.68
N ALA A 20 -5.03 51.64 13.80
CA ALA A 20 -4.04 52.32 14.63
C ALA A 20 -3.79 53.76 14.15
N GLU A 21 -3.73 53.98 12.84
CA GLU A 21 -3.63 55.31 12.25
C GLU A 21 -4.85 56.18 12.58
N ARG A 22 -6.06 55.63 12.43
CA ARG A 22 -7.31 56.33 12.77
C ARG A 22 -7.41 56.61 14.27
N PHE A 23 -6.98 55.66 15.10
CA PHE A 23 -6.97 55.80 16.55
C PHE A 23 -6.00 56.90 16.99
N ALA A 24 -4.76 56.90 16.49
CA ALA A 24 -3.77 57.93 16.82
C ALA A 24 -4.22 59.34 16.40
N ALA A 25 -4.89 59.46 15.25
CA ALA A 25 -5.47 60.73 14.82
C ALA A 25 -6.61 61.19 15.76
N ALA A 26 -7.55 60.31 16.08
CA ALA A 26 -8.71 60.65 16.92
C ALA A 26 -8.32 60.94 18.38
N ILE A 27 -7.37 60.18 18.94
CA ILE A 27 -6.95 60.32 20.34
C ILE A 27 -6.17 61.62 20.56
N THR A 28 -5.43 62.08 19.55
CA THR A 28 -4.73 63.37 19.59
C THR A 28 -5.72 64.53 19.74
N VAL A 29 -6.81 64.53 18.96
CA VAL A 29 -7.88 65.55 19.06
C VAL A 29 -8.54 65.49 20.44
N PHE A 30 -8.87 64.29 20.93
CA PHE A 30 -9.47 64.13 22.26
C PHE A 30 -8.56 64.68 23.38
N TRP A 31 -7.25 64.44 23.31
CA TRP A 31 -6.28 64.94 24.28
C TRP A 31 -6.22 66.47 24.28
N ASP A 32 -6.22 67.09 23.10
CA ASP A 32 -6.24 68.54 22.93
C ASP A 32 -7.50 69.17 23.52
N ASP A 33 -8.68 68.60 23.20
CA ASP A 33 -9.98 69.08 23.67
C ASP A 33 -10.15 68.99 25.19
N ASN A 34 -9.46 68.04 25.84
CA ASN A 34 -9.52 67.82 27.29
C ASN A 34 -8.32 68.38 28.05
N HIS A 35 -7.41 69.08 27.37
CA HIS A 35 -6.22 69.72 27.97
C HIS A 35 -5.33 68.75 28.78
N LEU A 36 -5.16 67.53 28.28
CA LEU A 36 -4.35 66.49 28.91
C LEU A 36 -2.86 66.62 28.52
N SER A 37 -1.96 66.07 29.34
CA SER A 37 -0.52 66.03 29.00
C SER A 37 -0.28 65.19 27.74
N LYS A 38 0.62 65.65 26.88
CA LYS A 38 0.94 65.00 25.59
C LYS A 38 2.05 63.95 25.68
N ASP A 39 2.66 63.76 26.85
CA ASP A 39 3.75 62.81 27.04
C ASP A 39 3.35 61.37 26.60
N ASP A 40 2.10 60.98 26.86
CA ASP A 40 1.55 59.68 26.45
C ASP A 40 1.34 59.57 24.93
N LEU A 41 1.05 60.69 24.25
CA LEU A 41 0.88 60.73 22.80
C LEU A 41 2.23 60.60 22.08
N ASP A 42 3.31 61.12 22.65
CA ASP A 42 4.65 60.99 22.07
C ASP A 42 5.10 59.54 22.02
N ALA A 43 4.84 58.78 23.09
CA ALA A 43 5.12 57.34 23.13
C ALA A 43 4.28 56.57 22.09
N LEU A 44 2.99 56.90 21.94
CA LEU A 44 2.11 56.30 20.94
C LEU A 44 2.58 56.59 19.51
N ASN A 45 2.88 57.85 19.20
CA ASN A 45 3.31 58.28 17.87
C ASN A 45 4.65 57.63 17.48
N LYS A 46 5.57 57.49 18.42
CA LYS A 46 6.83 56.76 18.21
C LYS A 46 6.61 55.28 17.88
N ALA A 47 5.69 54.63 18.60
CA ALA A 47 5.34 53.23 18.33
C ALA A 47 4.65 53.07 16.97
N LEU A 48 3.74 53.98 16.62
CA LEU A 48 3.06 53.99 15.32
C LEU A 48 4.04 54.20 14.16
N ALA A 49 4.99 55.12 14.29
CA ALA A 49 6.04 55.32 13.28
C ALA A 49 6.87 54.05 13.07
N THR A 50 7.27 53.40 14.18
CA THR A 50 8.02 52.12 14.12
C THR A 50 7.21 51.03 13.43
N TRP A 51 5.91 50.93 13.72
CA TRP A 51 5.00 49.98 13.05
C TRP A 51 4.87 50.27 11.55
N ASN A 52 4.68 51.54 11.19
CA ASN A 52 4.49 51.99 9.81
C ASN A 52 5.73 51.78 8.94
N ASP A 53 6.93 51.70 9.53
CA ASP A 53 8.15 51.28 8.81
C ASP A 53 8.23 49.74 8.69
N ALA A 54 7.96 49.02 9.79
CA ALA A 54 8.18 47.59 9.88
C ALA A 54 7.16 46.77 9.09
N TYR A 55 5.88 47.12 9.13
CA TYR A 55 4.80 46.37 8.48
C TYR A 55 4.94 46.31 6.95
N PRO A 56 5.10 47.43 6.21
CA PRO A 56 5.33 47.38 4.77
C PRO A 56 6.65 46.68 4.41
N ALA A 57 7.72 46.87 5.19
CA ALA A 57 8.99 46.17 4.97
C ALA A 57 8.83 44.65 5.09
N HIS A 58 8.12 44.16 6.11
CA HIS A 58 7.82 42.74 6.28
C HIS A 58 6.98 42.19 5.11
N THR A 59 5.92 42.90 4.70
CA THR A 59 5.06 42.43 3.60
C THR A 59 5.82 42.36 2.27
N ALA A 60 6.70 43.32 1.99
CA ALA A 60 7.58 43.30 0.82
C ALA A 60 8.55 42.11 0.84
N LEU A 61 9.22 41.87 1.98
CA LEU A 61 10.13 40.72 2.14
C LEU A 61 9.39 39.39 2.01
N ARG A 62 8.17 39.29 2.52
CA ARG A 62 7.33 38.09 2.38
C ARG A 62 6.98 37.81 0.93
N ALA A 63 6.63 38.86 0.16
CA ALA A 63 6.35 38.74 -1.27
C ALA A 63 7.62 38.31 -2.05
N ALA A 64 8.77 38.94 -1.76
CA ALA A 64 10.05 38.60 -2.37
C ALA A 64 10.47 37.14 -2.07
N ALA A 65 10.33 36.68 -0.82
CA ALA A 65 10.62 35.30 -0.43
C ALA A 65 9.71 34.30 -1.15
N ALA A 66 8.42 34.61 -1.29
CA ALA A 66 7.49 33.78 -2.06
C ALA A 66 7.88 33.70 -3.54
N GLY A 67 8.29 34.81 -4.15
CA GLY A 67 8.80 34.86 -5.52
C GLY A 67 10.08 34.04 -5.69
N ALA A 68 11.08 34.24 -4.83
CA ALA A 68 12.33 33.50 -4.84
C ALA A 68 12.12 31.99 -4.67
N ARG A 69 11.18 31.59 -3.79
CA ARG A 69 10.79 30.18 -3.63
C ARG A 69 10.22 29.61 -4.93
N ARG A 70 9.27 30.30 -5.56
CA ARG A 70 8.66 29.86 -6.82
C ARG A 70 9.70 29.73 -7.93
N ALA A 71 10.60 30.69 -8.06
CA ALA A 71 11.68 30.66 -9.04
C ALA A 71 12.63 29.47 -8.83
N LYS A 72 13.05 29.23 -7.59
CA LYS A 72 13.88 28.07 -7.23
C LYS A 72 13.16 26.75 -7.51
N ASP A 73 11.88 26.65 -7.16
CA ASP A 73 11.09 25.43 -7.37
C ASP A 73 10.87 25.15 -8.87
N ALA A 74 10.66 26.20 -9.69
CA ALA A 74 10.59 26.10 -11.15
C ALA A 74 11.93 25.64 -11.77
N ALA A 75 13.04 26.28 -11.38
CA ALA A 75 14.38 25.91 -11.85
C ALA A 75 14.74 24.46 -11.48
N ARG A 76 14.32 24.00 -10.29
CA ARG A 76 14.48 22.60 -9.88
C ARG A 76 13.67 21.67 -10.77
N ALA A 77 12.42 22.01 -11.08
CA ALA A 77 11.57 21.19 -11.94
C ALA A 77 12.16 21.05 -13.35
N GLU A 78 12.65 22.15 -13.93
CA GLU A 78 13.31 22.16 -15.23
C GLU A 78 14.59 21.30 -15.24
N LEU A 79 15.45 21.47 -14.23
CA LEU A 79 16.64 20.63 -14.08
C LEU A 79 16.29 19.14 -13.93
N GLN A 80 15.24 18.82 -13.16
CA GLN A 80 14.77 17.43 -13.04
C GLN A 80 14.25 16.87 -14.36
N GLN A 81 13.56 17.66 -15.17
CA GLN A 81 13.09 17.26 -16.49
C GLN A 81 14.27 16.95 -17.42
N ALA A 82 15.37 17.71 -17.35
CA ALA A 82 16.58 17.45 -18.13
C ALA A 82 17.37 16.23 -17.62
N ILE A 83 17.49 16.04 -16.31
CA ILE A 83 18.27 14.92 -15.72
C ILE A 83 17.61 13.57 -15.99
N ARG A 84 16.28 13.46 -15.89
CA ARG A 84 15.54 12.19 -16.02
C ARG A 84 15.84 11.39 -17.30
N PRO A 85 15.78 11.95 -18.51
CA PRO A 85 16.07 11.20 -19.73
C PRO A 85 17.53 10.74 -19.80
N LEU A 86 18.48 11.55 -19.30
CA LEU A 86 19.90 11.19 -19.24
C LEU A 86 20.14 10.01 -18.28
N ALA A 87 19.55 10.06 -17.09
CA ALA A 87 19.64 8.97 -16.13
C ALA A 87 19.02 7.66 -16.69
N ASN A 88 17.88 7.76 -17.37
CA ASN A 88 17.24 6.61 -18.02
C ASN A 88 18.11 6.02 -19.13
N PHE A 89 18.73 6.87 -19.96
CA PHE A 89 19.66 6.44 -20.99
C PHE A 89 20.81 5.64 -20.38
N VAL A 90 21.52 6.21 -19.39
CA VAL A 90 22.63 5.54 -18.70
C VAL A 90 22.20 4.22 -18.08
N GLN A 91 21.03 4.16 -17.44
CA GLN A 91 20.48 2.92 -16.88
C GLN A 91 20.26 1.82 -17.92
N SER A 92 19.81 2.20 -19.12
CA SER A 92 19.54 1.27 -20.22
C SER A 92 20.78 0.92 -21.05
N TYR A 93 21.83 1.75 -21.01
CA TYR A 93 22.98 1.57 -21.86
C TYR A 93 23.77 0.29 -21.49
N PRO A 94 23.93 -0.67 -22.43
CA PRO A 94 24.45 -2.01 -22.11
C PRO A 94 25.88 -2.03 -21.53
N ARG A 95 26.69 -1.02 -21.83
CA ARG A 95 28.09 -0.94 -21.37
C ARG A 95 28.24 -0.25 -20.02
N THR A 96 27.16 0.28 -19.45
CA THR A 96 27.19 0.93 -18.14
C THR A 96 27.43 -0.09 -17.03
N THR A 97 28.53 0.07 -16.31
CA THR A 97 28.90 -0.77 -15.18
C THR A 97 28.18 -0.34 -13.89
N ASN A 98 28.23 -1.16 -12.85
CA ASN A 98 27.71 -0.78 -11.54
C ASN A 98 28.56 0.31 -10.86
N ALA A 99 29.85 0.40 -11.20
CA ALA A 99 30.71 1.47 -10.73
C ALA A 99 30.27 2.83 -11.33
N ASP A 100 30.01 2.87 -12.64
CA ASP A 100 29.50 4.08 -13.32
C ASP A 100 28.17 4.55 -12.69
N ARG A 101 27.27 3.60 -12.38
CA ARG A 101 26.00 3.91 -11.69
C ARG A 101 26.21 4.48 -10.30
N ALA A 102 27.16 3.93 -9.54
CA ALA A 102 27.48 4.40 -8.20
C ALA A 102 28.09 5.81 -8.23
N GLU A 103 29.00 6.07 -9.15
CA GLU A 103 29.64 7.38 -9.34
C GLU A 103 28.63 8.46 -9.74
N LEU A 104 27.67 8.11 -10.61
CA LEU A 104 26.58 9.00 -11.00
C LEU A 104 25.47 9.14 -9.93
N GLY A 105 25.57 8.41 -8.81
CA GLY A 105 24.57 8.44 -7.73
C GLY A 105 23.20 7.88 -8.15
N ILE A 106 23.15 7.03 -9.18
CA ILE A 106 21.92 6.42 -9.69
C ILE A 106 21.77 4.98 -9.20
N ALA A 107 20.54 4.47 -9.17
CA ALA A 107 20.24 3.15 -8.61
C ALA A 107 21.02 2.01 -9.29
N ILE A 108 21.64 1.14 -8.51
CA ILE A 108 22.21 -0.12 -9.02
C ILE A 108 21.08 -1.14 -9.14
N ARG A 109 20.93 -1.75 -10.32
CA ARG A 109 19.88 -2.77 -10.53
C ARG A 109 20.17 -4.01 -9.68
N PRO A 110 19.20 -4.52 -8.91
CA PRO A 110 19.40 -5.76 -8.17
C PRO A 110 19.61 -6.92 -9.14
N ALA A 111 20.44 -7.88 -8.74
CA ALA A 111 20.52 -9.15 -9.43
C ALA A 111 19.12 -9.79 -9.46
N LYS A 112 18.77 -10.43 -10.59
CA LYS A 112 17.49 -11.15 -10.71
C LYS A 112 17.43 -12.20 -9.60
N GLY A 113 16.43 -12.09 -8.72
CA GLY A 113 16.28 -13.01 -7.59
C GLY A 113 16.14 -14.46 -8.03
N THR A 114 16.71 -15.38 -7.23
CA THR A 114 16.60 -16.83 -7.43
C THR A 114 15.13 -17.26 -7.28
N ARG A 115 14.65 -18.15 -8.17
CA ARG A 115 13.29 -18.73 -8.04
C ARG A 115 13.17 -19.46 -6.71
N SER A 116 12.01 -19.35 -6.05
CA SER A 116 11.72 -20.13 -4.85
C SER A 116 11.82 -21.62 -5.14
N SER A 117 12.49 -22.37 -4.26
CA SER A 117 12.59 -23.83 -4.35
C SER A 117 11.21 -24.50 -4.25
N ALA A 118 11.15 -25.78 -4.63
CA ALA A 118 9.96 -26.61 -4.45
C ALA A 118 9.55 -26.65 -2.95
N PRO A 119 8.25 -26.69 -2.64
CA PRO A 119 7.78 -26.92 -1.27
C PRO A 119 8.26 -28.28 -0.76
N GLY A 120 8.82 -28.33 0.46
CA GLY A 120 9.32 -29.56 1.06
C GLY A 120 8.25 -30.43 1.74
N SER A 121 7.12 -29.84 2.12
CA SER A 121 5.97 -30.54 2.68
C SER A 121 4.87 -30.78 1.65
N ARG A 122 3.93 -31.66 1.96
CA ARG A 122 2.70 -31.89 1.18
C ARG A 122 1.44 -31.39 1.93
N PRO A 123 0.32 -31.18 1.22
CA PRO A 123 -0.96 -30.94 1.86
C PRO A 123 -1.52 -32.23 2.49
N LEU A 124 -2.31 -32.07 3.56
CA LEU A 124 -3.25 -33.05 4.05
C LEU A 124 -4.65 -32.65 3.59
N THR A 125 -5.31 -33.53 2.82
CA THR A 125 -6.66 -33.31 2.31
C THR A 125 -7.70 -33.94 3.24
N LEU A 126 -8.55 -33.09 3.82
CA LEU A 126 -9.68 -33.51 4.64
C LEU A 126 -10.97 -33.35 3.82
N VAL A 127 -11.68 -34.43 3.56
CA VAL A 127 -12.93 -34.42 2.82
C VAL A 127 -14.11 -34.37 3.79
N ARG A 128 -15.00 -33.40 3.59
CA ARG A 128 -16.27 -33.26 4.32
C ARG A 128 -17.43 -33.45 3.35
N SER A 129 -18.22 -34.48 3.57
CA SER A 129 -19.41 -34.81 2.77
C SER A 129 -20.68 -34.40 3.52
N GLU A 130 -20.82 -33.11 3.79
CA GLU A 130 -21.91 -32.55 4.61
C GLU A 130 -23.20 -32.31 3.79
N GLY A 131 -23.13 -32.32 2.45
CA GLY A 131 -24.25 -32.07 1.55
C GLY A 131 -24.42 -33.14 0.46
N ARG A 132 -25.63 -33.24 -0.08
CA ARG A 132 -25.97 -34.12 -1.21
C ARG A 132 -25.19 -33.67 -2.45
N LEU A 133 -24.49 -34.59 -3.13
CA LEU A 133 -23.63 -34.31 -4.29
C LEU A 133 -22.57 -33.21 -4.06
N THR A 134 -22.19 -32.93 -2.82
CA THR A 134 -21.24 -31.86 -2.50
C THR A 134 -20.15 -32.36 -1.55
N HIS A 135 -18.89 -32.13 -1.92
CA HIS A 135 -17.74 -32.35 -1.05
C HIS A 135 -17.01 -31.04 -0.78
N THR A 136 -16.76 -30.73 0.48
CA THR A 136 -15.88 -29.64 0.89
C THR A 136 -14.52 -30.21 1.27
N LEU A 137 -13.48 -29.71 0.61
CA LEU A 137 -12.10 -30.11 0.84
C LEU A 137 -11.41 -29.03 1.67
N ARG A 138 -10.83 -29.43 2.80
CA ARG A 138 -9.95 -28.60 3.60
C ARG A 138 -8.51 -29.10 3.46
N LEU A 139 -7.62 -28.20 3.10
CA LEU A 139 -6.20 -28.45 2.87
C LEU A 139 -5.39 -27.78 3.98
N VAL A 140 -4.63 -28.57 4.72
CA VAL A 140 -3.70 -28.08 5.75
C VAL A 140 -2.30 -28.61 5.48
N ASP A 141 -1.28 -27.93 5.98
CA ASP A 141 0.09 -28.39 5.83
C ASP A 141 0.41 -29.55 6.77
N GLU A 142 1.10 -30.59 6.29
CA GLU A 142 1.42 -31.76 7.11
C GLU A 142 2.35 -31.43 8.29
N ALA A 143 3.23 -30.44 8.13
CA ALA A 143 4.13 -30.02 9.20
C ALA A 143 3.42 -29.15 10.25
N THR A 144 2.26 -28.58 9.91
CA THR A 144 1.47 -27.73 10.80
C THR A 144 -0.05 -28.01 10.70
N PRO A 145 -0.51 -29.24 11.00
CA PRO A 145 -1.85 -29.72 10.66
C PRO A 145 -2.99 -29.00 11.39
N THR A 146 -2.70 -28.31 12.50
CA THR A 146 -3.66 -27.53 13.28
C THR A 146 -3.78 -26.08 12.81
N ARG A 147 -2.89 -25.62 11.91
CA ARG A 147 -2.88 -24.24 11.40
C ARG A 147 -3.53 -24.18 10.01
N ARG A 148 -4.26 -23.08 9.76
CA ARG A 148 -4.82 -22.79 8.42
C ARG A 148 -3.79 -22.22 7.44
N ALA A 149 -2.58 -21.88 7.92
CA ALA A 149 -1.55 -21.28 7.09
C ALA A 149 -0.90 -22.32 6.16
N ARG A 150 -0.55 -21.89 4.94
CA ARG A 150 0.24 -22.69 4.01
C ARG A 150 1.74 -22.57 4.34
N PRO A 151 2.58 -23.49 3.86
CA PRO A 151 4.03 -23.39 4.05
C PRO A 151 4.58 -22.09 3.46
N ARG A 152 5.69 -21.60 4.03
CA ARG A 152 6.37 -20.41 3.50
C ARG A 152 6.85 -20.67 2.08
N GLY A 153 6.64 -19.71 1.19
CA GLY A 153 7.05 -19.82 -0.22
C GLY A 153 6.07 -20.57 -1.12
N VAL A 154 4.94 -21.05 -0.58
CA VAL A 154 3.84 -21.66 -1.34
C VAL A 154 2.86 -20.59 -1.82
N ASP A 155 2.53 -20.64 -3.10
CA ASP A 155 1.55 -19.78 -3.76
C ASP A 155 0.13 -20.35 -3.68
N ARG A 156 -0.02 -21.66 -3.89
CA ARG A 156 -1.32 -22.35 -3.97
C ARG A 156 -1.20 -23.85 -3.73
N ALA A 157 -2.34 -24.51 -3.49
CA ALA A 157 -2.47 -25.95 -3.68
C ALA A 157 -3.17 -26.25 -5.01
N GLU A 158 -2.74 -27.26 -5.73
CA GLU A 158 -3.48 -27.83 -6.84
C GLU A 158 -4.23 -29.07 -6.35
N VAL A 159 -5.48 -29.24 -6.77
CA VAL A 159 -6.36 -30.35 -6.36
C VAL A 159 -6.84 -31.11 -7.58
N PHE A 160 -6.82 -32.45 -7.47
CA PHE A 160 -7.20 -33.38 -8.51
C PHE A 160 -8.15 -34.44 -7.95
N VAL A 161 -9.03 -34.98 -8.80
CA VAL A 161 -10.01 -36.02 -8.44
C VAL A 161 -10.08 -37.13 -9.46
N ALA A 162 -10.18 -38.36 -8.98
CA ALA A 162 -10.60 -39.53 -9.74
C ALA A 162 -11.91 -40.06 -9.17
N LEU A 163 -12.82 -40.52 -10.04
CA LEU A 163 -14.08 -41.15 -9.65
C LEU A 163 -14.03 -42.62 -10.02
N THR A 164 -14.32 -43.50 -9.06
CA THR A 164 -14.33 -44.95 -9.25
C THR A 164 -15.64 -45.56 -8.75
N PRO A 165 -16.00 -46.78 -9.20
CA PRO A 165 -17.09 -47.53 -8.60
C PRO A 165 -16.82 -47.80 -7.10
N PRO A 166 -17.86 -47.88 -6.25
CA PRO A 166 -17.71 -48.23 -4.84
C PRO A 166 -16.84 -49.46 -4.60
N GLY A 167 -15.89 -49.35 -3.67
CA GLY A 167 -15.02 -50.47 -3.29
C GLY A 167 -13.87 -50.74 -4.26
N SER A 168 -13.75 -49.95 -5.34
CA SER A 168 -12.56 -50.00 -6.21
C SER A 168 -11.38 -49.28 -5.55
N PRO A 169 -10.14 -49.76 -5.74
CA PRO A 169 -8.96 -49.08 -5.22
C PRO A 169 -8.78 -47.71 -5.90
N ALA A 170 -8.22 -46.76 -5.16
CA ALA A 170 -7.84 -45.47 -5.72
C ALA A 170 -6.73 -45.65 -6.77
N PRO A 171 -6.73 -44.88 -7.88
CA PRO A 171 -5.63 -44.89 -8.83
C PRO A 171 -4.31 -44.48 -8.15
N ALA A 172 -3.20 -45.05 -8.62
CA ALA A 172 -1.88 -44.72 -8.09
C ALA A 172 -1.55 -43.23 -8.36
N PRO A 173 -0.95 -42.51 -7.40
CA PRO A 173 -0.47 -41.15 -7.64
C PRO A 173 0.63 -41.16 -8.72
N PRO A 174 0.68 -40.14 -9.61
CA PRO A 174 1.74 -40.04 -10.60
C PRO A 174 3.09 -39.76 -9.92
N PRO A 175 4.21 -40.06 -10.60
CA PRO A 175 5.55 -39.73 -10.08
C PRO A 175 5.68 -38.25 -9.72
N ILE A 176 6.46 -37.98 -8.66
CA ILE A 176 6.73 -36.61 -8.22
C ILE A 176 7.46 -35.86 -9.35
N GLY A 177 6.97 -34.68 -9.71
CA GLY A 177 7.58 -33.82 -10.73
C GLY A 177 6.97 -33.93 -12.13
N GLU A 178 6.05 -34.87 -12.38
CA GLU A 178 5.33 -34.89 -13.65
C GLU A 178 4.26 -33.78 -13.75
N PRO A 179 4.12 -33.16 -14.95
CA PRO A 179 3.10 -32.15 -15.20
C PRO A 179 1.75 -32.85 -15.45
N GLY A 180 1.04 -33.21 -14.38
CA GLY A 180 -0.31 -33.76 -14.49
C GLY A 180 -0.76 -34.51 -13.25
N GLY A 181 -2.03 -34.92 -13.21
CA GLY A 181 -2.61 -35.74 -12.15
C GLY A 181 -2.63 -37.25 -12.44
N GLY A 182 -2.04 -37.69 -13.56
CA GLY A 182 -2.24 -39.07 -14.05
C GLY A 182 -3.72 -39.34 -14.33
N ASP A 183 -4.26 -40.41 -13.76
CA ASP A 183 -5.68 -40.75 -13.83
C ASP A 183 -6.60 -39.78 -13.05
N TYR A 184 -6.01 -38.84 -12.30
CA TYR A 184 -6.77 -37.81 -11.60
C TYR A 184 -6.96 -36.58 -12.48
N ARG A 185 -8.22 -36.17 -12.61
CA ARG A 185 -8.62 -34.94 -13.31
C ARG A 185 -8.34 -33.72 -12.43
N TYR A 186 -7.70 -32.71 -12.99
CA TYR A 186 -7.52 -31.42 -12.31
C TYR A 186 -8.87 -30.74 -12.04
N ILE A 187 -9.04 -30.26 -10.80
CA ILE A 187 -10.23 -29.54 -10.35
C ILE A 187 -9.96 -28.03 -10.36
N GLY A 188 -8.82 -27.63 -9.78
CA GLY A 188 -8.54 -26.23 -9.58
C GLY A 188 -7.41 -25.97 -8.58
N SER A 189 -7.09 -24.68 -8.46
CA SER A 189 -6.08 -24.17 -7.55
C SER A 189 -6.74 -23.51 -6.34
N VAL A 190 -6.28 -23.86 -5.15
CA VAL A 190 -6.82 -23.42 -3.87
C VAL A 190 -5.83 -22.49 -3.19
N THR A 191 -6.24 -21.24 -2.97
CA THR A 191 -5.40 -20.24 -2.30
C THR A 191 -5.79 -20.00 -0.84
N ARG A 192 -7.00 -20.39 -0.41
CA ARG A 192 -7.52 -20.14 0.95
C ARG A 192 -7.57 -21.40 1.83
N GLY A 193 -6.97 -22.50 1.39
CA GLY A 193 -6.93 -23.77 2.12
C GLY A 193 -8.27 -24.52 2.17
N GLU A 194 -9.28 -24.08 1.43
CA GLU A 194 -10.59 -24.73 1.37
C GLU A 194 -11.20 -24.55 -0.03
N THR A 195 -11.87 -25.59 -0.53
CA THR A 195 -12.63 -25.54 -1.78
C THR A 195 -13.83 -26.47 -1.72
N THR A 196 -14.89 -26.14 -2.45
CA THR A 196 -16.10 -26.96 -2.53
C THR A 196 -16.28 -27.48 -3.95
N LEU A 197 -16.57 -28.78 -4.05
CA LEU A 197 -16.90 -29.46 -5.29
C LEU A 197 -18.35 -29.87 -5.30
N ASN A 198 -19.02 -29.57 -6.40
CA ASN A 198 -20.35 -30.07 -6.70
C ASN A 198 -20.27 -31.14 -7.78
N PHE A 199 -21.00 -32.23 -7.57
CA PHE A 199 -21.08 -33.37 -8.47
C PHE A 199 -22.40 -33.36 -9.21
N GLU A 200 -22.37 -33.84 -10.45
CA GLU A 200 -23.61 -34.11 -11.19
C GLU A 200 -24.36 -35.28 -10.53
N PRO A 201 -25.71 -35.29 -10.58
CA PRO A 201 -26.51 -36.38 -10.01
C PRO A 201 -26.10 -37.78 -10.48
N ALA A 202 -25.66 -37.91 -11.73
CA ALA A 202 -25.18 -39.17 -12.31
C ALA A 202 -23.89 -39.72 -11.65
N LYS A 203 -23.18 -38.90 -10.87
CA LYS A 203 -22.00 -39.32 -10.09
C LYS A 203 -22.35 -39.74 -8.66
N GLY A 204 -23.62 -39.65 -8.29
CA GLY A 204 -24.15 -40.16 -7.04
C GLY A 204 -23.80 -41.61 -6.82
N GLY A 205 -23.30 -41.93 -5.62
CA GLY A 205 -22.88 -43.27 -5.25
C GLY A 205 -21.48 -43.67 -5.71
N LEU A 206 -20.77 -42.88 -6.53
CA LEU A 206 -19.37 -43.16 -6.86
C LEU A 206 -18.42 -42.79 -5.72
N GLN A 207 -17.22 -43.37 -5.72
CA GLN A 207 -16.16 -43.02 -4.80
C GLN A 207 -15.25 -41.96 -5.41
N ALA A 208 -15.11 -40.82 -4.73
CA ALA A 208 -14.21 -39.73 -5.12
C ALA A 208 -12.88 -39.86 -4.38
N HIS A 209 -11.78 -39.96 -5.13
CA HIS A 209 -10.42 -39.99 -4.62
C HIS A 209 -9.72 -38.68 -4.96
N TYR A 210 -9.09 -38.05 -3.97
CA TYR A 210 -8.46 -36.74 -4.09
C TYR A 210 -6.96 -36.81 -3.89
N LEU A 211 -6.24 -36.13 -4.78
CA LEU A 211 -4.82 -35.81 -4.64
C LEU A 211 -4.65 -34.30 -4.64
N SER A 212 -3.68 -33.83 -3.86
CA SER A 212 -3.32 -32.42 -3.87
C SER A 212 -1.81 -32.23 -3.71
N ARG A 213 -1.29 -31.09 -4.13
CA ARG A 213 0.12 -30.71 -3.94
C ARG A 213 0.26 -29.21 -3.75
N TRP A 214 1.26 -28.79 -2.98
CA TRP A 214 1.64 -27.38 -2.90
C TRP A 214 2.42 -26.97 -4.16
N VAL A 215 2.31 -25.70 -4.56
CA VAL A 215 3.11 -25.10 -5.64
C VAL A 215 3.80 -23.85 -5.12
N SER A 216 5.10 -23.72 -5.35
CA SER A 216 5.86 -22.54 -4.91
C SER A 216 5.48 -21.28 -5.69
N THR A 217 5.87 -20.10 -5.18
CA THR A 217 5.78 -18.83 -5.93
C THR A 217 6.58 -18.85 -7.23
N GLY A 218 7.58 -19.73 -7.34
CA GLY A 218 8.34 -20.00 -8.56
C GLY A 218 7.64 -20.95 -9.55
N GLY A 219 6.46 -21.47 -9.20
CA GLY A 219 5.69 -22.42 -10.01
C GLY A 219 6.15 -23.87 -9.89
N THR A 220 7.07 -24.18 -8.97
CA THR A 220 7.59 -25.54 -8.80
C THR A 220 6.67 -26.36 -7.89
N PRO A 221 6.15 -27.51 -8.35
CA PRO A 221 5.30 -28.37 -7.54
C PRO A 221 6.11 -29.07 -6.44
N GLY A 222 5.47 -29.27 -5.28
CA GLY A 222 5.96 -30.09 -4.18
C GLY A 222 5.45 -31.53 -4.25
N PRO A 223 5.67 -32.34 -3.20
CA PRO A 223 5.19 -33.71 -3.13
C PRO A 223 3.66 -33.81 -3.11
N TRP A 224 3.14 -34.95 -3.58
CA TRP A 224 1.71 -35.28 -3.53
C TRP A 224 1.24 -35.57 -2.10
N SER A 225 0.00 -35.19 -1.80
CA SER A 225 -0.72 -35.62 -0.60
C SER A 225 -0.93 -37.13 -0.59
N ALA A 226 -1.24 -37.70 0.57
CA ALA A 226 -1.91 -39.00 0.60
C ALA A 226 -3.27 -38.89 -0.12
N THR A 227 -3.74 -40.00 -0.69
CA THR A 227 -5.07 -40.05 -1.32
C THR A 227 -6.16 -40.00 -0.26
N ALA A 228 -7.02 -38.99 -0.33
CA ALA A 228 -8.20 -38.89 0.53
C ALA A 228 -9.44 -39.33 -0.26
N SER A 229 -10.32 -40.13 0.33
CA SER A 229 -11.46 -40.71 -0.39
C SER A 229 -12.78 -40.48 0.33
N ALA A 230 -13.85 -40.21 -0.42
CA ALA A 230 -15.20 -40.12 0.12
C ALA A 230 -16.24 -40.53 -0.93
N THR A 231 -17.34 -41.13 -0.48
CA THR A 231 -18.47 -41.48 -1.35
C THR A 231 -19.29 -40.24 -1.67
N VAL A 232 -19.61 -40.03 -2.95
CA VAL A 232 -20.49 -38.95 -3.40
C VAL A 232 -21.91 -39.29 -2.96
N ALA A 233 -22.44 -38.54 -2.01
CA ALA A 233 -23.77 -38.79 -1.47
C ALA A 233 -24.85 -38.59 -2.55
N ALA A 234 -25.55 -39.69 -2.84
CA ALA A 234 -26.87 -39.83 -3.45
C ALA A 234 -27.73 -38.62 -3.19
#